data_AF-A0A9P0K722-F1
#
_entry.id   AF-A0A9P0K722-F1
#
_cell.length_a   1.000
_cell.length_b   1.000
_cell.length_c   1.000
_cell.angle_alpha   90.00
_cell.angle_beta   90.00
_cell.angle_gamma   90.00
#
_symmetry.space_group_name_H-M   'P 1'
#
loop_
_entity.id
_entity.type
_entity.pdbx_description
1 polymer ?
#
loop_
_entity_poly.entity_id
_entity_poly.type
_entity_poly.pdbx_seq_one_letter_code
_entity_poly.pdbx_strand_id
1 'polypeptide(L)'
;MRPYPTGQEELPREIEIYNYRLSRARRTVECAFGILVSKWRCLKTELQVEPHHVDKLVMTTCLLHNILIDIEGINEGTLQKINSTNTAKDARPTSRGPRCFNRAGRDAYYYDQFKTYFNTAGATDFQDNEIDAYVH
;
A
#
# COMPACT_ATOMS: atom_id res chain seq x y z
N MET A 1 9.77 0.16 -4.17
CA MET A 1 10.12 -1.20 -3.70
C MET A 1 9.32 -2.25 -4.43
N ARG A 2 9.85 -3.45 -4.64
CA ARG A 2 9.13 -4.62 -5.16
C ARG A 2 9.04 -5.69 -4.05
N PRO A 3 8.09 -6.63 -4.08
CA PRO A 3 8.20 -7.81 -3.22
C PRO A 3 9.40 -8.67 -3.66
N TYR A 4 9.91 -9.50 -2.76
CA TYR A 4 10.77 -10.62 -3.15
C TYR A 4 9.98 -11.58 -4.04
N PRO A 5 10.62 -12.18 -5.05
CA PRO A 5 9.94 -13.12 -5.93
C PRO A 5 9.44 -14.34 -5.15
N THR A 6 8.16 -14.63 -5.28
CA THR A 6 7.55 -15.86 -4.75
C THR A 6 7.59 -16.90 -5.87
N GLY A 7 8.65 -17.72 -5.89
CA GLY A 7 8.74 -18.91 -6.75
C GLY A 7 8.08 -20.12 -6.06
N GLN A 8 8.04 -21.29 -6.72
CA GLN A 8 7.43 -22.54 -6.20
C GLN A 8 8.10 -23.11 -4.92
N GLU A 9 8.98 -22.36 -4.27
CA GLU A 9 9.66 -22.73 -3.02
C GLU A 9 9.07 -21.97 -1.84
N GLU A 10 9.02 -22.62 -0.68
CA GLU A 10 8.66 -21.98 0.59
C GLU A 10 9.62 -20.83 0.87
N LEU A 11 9.07 -19.62 1.02
CA LEU A 11 9.87 -18.44 1.33
C LEU A 11 10.31 -18.51 2.79
N PRO A 12 11.55 -18.10 3.13
CA PRO A 12 11.93 -17.90 4.52
C PRO A 12 10.96 -16.93 5.20
N ARG A 13 10.56 -17.25 6.44
CA ARG A 13 9.60 -16.48 7.24
C ARG A 13 9.87 -14.97 7.25
N GLU A 14 11.13 -14.57 7.32
CA GLU A 14 11.54 -13.15 7.30
C GLU A 14 11.18 -12.44 5.99
N ILE A 15 11.23 -13.16 4.87
CA ILE A 15 10.87 -12.69 3.54
C ILE A 15 9.34 -12.61 3.40
N GLU A 16 8.62 -13.56 3.98
CA GLU A 16 7.15 -13.54 4.04
C GLU A 16 6.65 -12.33 4.84
N ILE A 17 7.23 -12.09 6.02
CA ILE A 17 6.92 -10.91 6.84
C ILE A 17 7.17 -9.63 6.07
N TYR A 18 8.31 -9.51 5.40
CA TYR A 18 8.61 -8.35 4.57
C TYR A 18 7.57 -8.17 3.44
N ASN A 19 7.27 -9.23 2.69
CA ASN A 19 6.35 -9.18 1.57
C ASN A 19 4.91 -8.85 2.02
N TYR A 20 4.47 -9.43 3.13
CA TYR A 20 3.19 -9.15 3.75
C TYR A 20 3.09 -7.68 4.16
N ARG A 21 4.07 -7.17 4.92
CA ARG A 21 4.07 -5.78 5.39
C ARG A 21 4.14 -4.78 4.25
N LEU A 22 4.93 -5.06 3.23
CA LEU A 22 5.00 -4.24 2.02
C LEU A 22 3.66 -4.21 1.29
N SER A 23 2.99 -5.36 1.17
CA SER A 23 1.69 -5.46 0.52
C SER A 23 0.60 -4.74 1.33
N ARG A 24 0.59 -4.89 2.66
CA ARG A 24 -0.32 -4.18 3.57
C ARG A 24 -0.13 -2.66 3.51
N ALA A 25 1.11 -2.19 3.47
CA ALA A 25 1.42 -0.77 3.31
C ALA A 25 0.93 -0.22 1.95
N ARG A 26 1.22 -0.94 0.84
CA ARG A 26 0.70 -0.55 -0.48
C ARG A 26 -0.81 -0.50 -0.51
N ARG A 27 -1.49 -1.50 0.06
CA ARG A 27 -2.95 -1.55 0.11
C ARG A 27 -3.54 -0.34 0.82
N THR A 28 -2.96 0.05 1.96
CA THR A 28 -3.39 1.24 2.72
C THR A 28 -3.31 2.49 1.84
N VAL A 29 -2.20 2.65 1.11
CA VAL A 29 -1.97 3.77 0.20
C VAL A 29 -2.92 3.73 -1.00
N GLU A 30 -3.11 2.57 -1.63
CA GLU A 30 -4.01 2.38 -2.78
C GLU A 30 -5.48 2.64 -2.40
N CYS A 31 -5.92 2.19 -1.21
CA CYS A 31 -7.27 2.47 -0.70
C CYS A 31 -7.47 3.97 -0.46
N ALA A 32 -6.51 4.65 0.16
CA ALA A 32 -6.57 6.09 0.39
C ALA A 32 -6.66 6.87 -0.94
N PHE A 33 -5.81 6.54 -1.92
CA PHE A 33 -5.88 7.16 -3.25
C PHE A 33 -7.18 6.81 -3.99
N GLY A 34 -7.68 5.59 -3.87
CA GLY A 34 -8.97 5.19 -4.46
C GLY A 34 -10.12 6.04 -3.94
N ILE A 35 -10.16 6.31 -2.63
CA ILE A 35 -11.15 7.19 -2.01
C ILE A 35 -10.99 8.61 -2.51
N LEU A 36 -9.76 9.13 -2.50
CA LEU A 36 -9.45 10.48 -2.94
C LEU A 36 -9.87 10.70 -4.41
N VAL A 37 -9.48 9.80 -5.31
CA VAL A 37 -9.85 9.83 -6.73
C VAL A 37 -11.35 9.65 -6.92
N SER A 38 -12.02 8.82 -6.11
CA SER A 38 -13.47 8.62 -6.21
C SER A 38 -14.26 9.89 -5.90
N LYS A 39 -13.81 10.66 -4.89
CA LYS A 39 -14.45 11.89 -4.40
C LYS A 39 -14.10 13.09 -5.29
N TRP A 40 -12.84 13.22 -5.69
CA TRP A 40 -12.35 14.39 -6.44
C TRP A 40 -12.21 14.07 -7.94
N ARG A 41 -13.15 14.57 -8.75
CA ARG A 41 -13.18 14.34 -10.21
C ARG A 41 -11.92 14.80 -10.94
N CYS A 42 -11.24 15.85 -10.47
CA CYS A 42 -10.00 16.33 -11.06
C CYS A 42 -8.87 15.29 -11.05
N LEU A 43 -8.90 14.32 -10.13
CA LEU A 43 -7.91 13.25 -10.05
C LEU A 43 -8.26 12.00 -10.89
N LYS A 44 -9.45 11.96 -11.51
CA LYS A 44 -9.88 10.83 -12.35
C LYS A 44 -9.32 10.88 -13.76
N THR A 45 -8.88 12.06 -14.19
CA THR A 45 -8.33 12.31 -15.53
C THR A 45 -6.89 12.76 -15.43
N GLU A 46 -6.19 12.75 -16.55
CA GLU A 46 -4.86 13.35 -16.63
C GLU A 46 -4.91 14.80 -16.18
N LEU A 47 -3.98 15.16 -15.29
CA LEU A 47 -3.86 16.50 -14.76
C LEU A 47 -3.27 17.40 -15.86
N GLN A 48 -4.10 18.24 -16.45
CA GLN A 48 -3.69 19.29 -17.39
C GLN A 48 -3.11 20.50 -16.63
N VAL A 49 -2.17 20.23 -15.73
CA VAL A 49 -1.45 21.26 -14.96
C VAL A 49 0.04 21.09 -15.15
N GLU A 50 0.75 22.21 -15.10
CA GLU A 50 2.20 22.20 -15.12
C GLU A 50 2.77 21.37 -13.96
N PRO A 51 3.86 20.60 -14.15
CA PRO A 51 4.41 19.69 -13.13
C PRO A 51 4.67 20.35 -11.77
N HIS A 52 5.05 21.63 -11.76
CA HIS A 52 5.32 22.39 -10.54
C HIS A 52 4.06 22.70 -9.69
N HIS A 53 2.85 22.51 -10.24
CA HIS A 53 1.59 22.66 -9.53
C HIS A 53 1.04 21.35 -8.97
N VAL A 54 1.55 20.20 -9.42
CA VAL A 54 1.02 18.88 -9.06
C VAL A 54 1.09 18.66 -7.55
N ASP A 55 2.23 18.97 -6.93
CA ASP A 55 2.42 18.80 -5.48
C ASP A 55 1.40 19.64 -4.68
N LYS A 56 1.21 20.90 -5.09
CA LYS A 56 0.21 21.80 -4.47
C LYS A 56 -1.20 21.27 -4.64
N LEU A 57 -1.54 20.75 -5.81
CA LEU A 57 -2.86 20.17 -6.09
C LEU A 57 -3.12 18.96 -5.19
N VAL A 58 -2.16 18.04 -5.08
CA VAL A 58 -2.27 16.86 -4.23
C VAL A 58 -2.43 17.27 -2.76
N MET A 59 -1.58 18.17 -2.26
CA MET A 59 -1.68 18.67 -0.88
C MET A 59 -3.01 19.36 -0.60
N THR A 60 -3.48 20.20 -1.52
CA THR A 60 -4.78 20.88 -1.41
C THR A 60 -5.92 19.87 -1.36
N THR A 61 -5.85 18.81 -2.18
CA THR A 61 -6.88 17.78 -2.22
C THR A 61 -6.92 16.97 -0.92
N CYS A 62 -5.77 16.67 -0.33
CA CYS A 62 -5.69 16.04 0.99
C CYS A 62 -6.26 16.97 2.09
N LEU A 63 -5.90 18.25 2.07
CA LEU A 63 -6.39 19.23 3.03
C LEU A 63 -7.91 19.39 2.95
N LEU A 64 -8.45 19.55 1.74
CA LEU A 64 -9.90 19.62 1.51
C LEU A 64 -10.60 18.33 1.93
N HIS A 65 -9.99 17.17 1.71
CA HIS A 65 -10.55 15.90 2.14
C HIS A 65 -10.69 15.82 3.67
N ASN A 66 -9.66 16.23 4.41
CA ASN A 66 -9.68 16.25 5.87
C ASN A 66 -10.74 17.23 6.40
N ILE A 67 -10.77 18.46 5.88
CA ILE A 67 -11.79 19.46 6.26
C ILE A 67 -13.20 18.91 6.04
N LEU A 68 -13.40 18.22 4.92
CA LEU A 68 -14.70 17.67 4.58
C LEU A 68 -15.11 16.50 5.50
N ILE A 69 -14.14 15.70 5.97
CA ILE A 69 -14.38 14.68 7.01
C ILE A 69 -14.77 15.35 8.33
N ASP A 70 -14.12 16.46 8.70
CA ASP A 70 -14.45 17.19 9.94
C ASP A 70 -15.84 17.82 9.90
N ILE A 71 -16.30 18.25 8.71
CA ILE A 71 -17.62 18.87 8.52
C ILE A 71 -18.73 17.82 8.38
N GLU A 72 -18.55 16.81 7.52
CA GLU A 72 -19.59 15.82 7.19
C GLU A 72 -19.62 14.66 8.21
N GLY A 73 -18.56 14.50 9.00
CA GLY A 73 -18.29 13.24 9.69
C GLY A 73 -17.86 12.14 8.71
N ILE A 74 -17.51 10.97 9.24
CA ILE A 74 -17.19 9.84 8.38
C ILE A 74 -18.48 9.15 7.97
N ASN A 75 -18.81 9.20 6.68
CA ASN A 75 -19.94 8.47 6.12
C ASN A 75 -19.77 6.96 6.36
N GLU A 76 -20.75 6.32 7.00
CA GLU A 76 -20.76 4.88 7.29
C GLU A 76 -20.56 4.02 6.02
N GLY A 77 -21.14 4.44 4.89
CA GLY A 77 -20.91 3.76 3.60
C GLY A 77 -19.46 3.87 3.08
N THR A 78 -18.74 4.92 3.45
CA THR A 78 -17.31 5.08 3.17
C THR A 78 -16.47 4.21 4.11
N LEU A 79 -16.81 4.14 5.39
CA LEU A 79 -16.17 3.23 6.36
C LEU A 79 -16.32 1.77 5.95
N GLN A 80 -17.51 1.36 5.52
CA GLN A 80 -17.74 0.00 5.04
C GLN A 80 -16.91 -0.31 3.80
N LYS A 81 -16.78 0.63 2.84
CA LYS A 81 -15.89 0.43 1.68
C LYS A 81 -14.42 0.31 2.09
N ILE A 82 -13.94 1.17 3.00
CA ILE A 82 -12.58 1.11 3.54
C ILE A 82 -12.33 -0.25 4.20
N ASN A 83 -13.24 -0.69 5.05
CA ASN A 83 -13.12 -1.93 5.80
C ASN A 83 -13.16 -3.15 4.86
N SER A 84 -14.05 -3.16 3.86
CA SER A 84 -14.12 -4.22 2.86
C SER A 84 -12.82 -4.35 2.06
N THR A 85 -12.24 -3.23 1.58
CA THR A 85 -10.96 -3.25 0.85
C THR A 85 -9.76 -3.60 1.74
N ASN A 86 -9.88 -3.42 3.06
CA ASN A 86 -8.84 -3.75 4.03
C ASN A 86 -8.91 -5.21 4.53
N THR A 87 -9.94 -5.98 4.19
CA THR A 87 -10.04 -7.38 4.63
C THR A 87 -8.96 -8.26 4.01
N ALA A 88 -8.41 -9.20 4.78
CA ALA A 88 -7.39 -10.14 4.33
C ALA A 88 -7.82 -11.03 3.14
N LYS A 89 -9.13 -11.15 2.89
CA LYS A 89 -9.72 -12.09 1.91
C LYS A 89 -9.59 -11.64 0.46
N ASP A 90 -9.50 -10.33 0.19
CA ASP A 90 -9.38 -9.79 -1.19
C ASP A 90 -7.92 -9.64 -1.65
N ALA A 91 -6.99 -10.23 -0.91
CA ALA A 91 -5.57 -10.12 -1.16
C ALA A 91 -5.16 -11.04 -2.33
N ARG A 92 -5.65 -10.75 -3.53
CA ARG A 92 -5.06 -11.32 -4.75
C ARG A 92 -3.61 -10.86 -4.79
N PRO A 93 -2.65 -11.76 -4.99
CA PRO A 93 -1.28 -11.35 -5.26
C PRO A 93 -1.34 -10.42 -6.46
N THR A 94 -0.83 -9.19 -6.31
CA THR A 94 -0.61 -8.31 -7.45
C THR A 94 0.51 -8.94 -8.28
N SER A 95 0.17 -9.99 -9.04
CA SER A 95 1.01 -10.60 -10.06
C SER A 95 1.11 -9.64 -11.24
N ARG A 96 1.72 -8.47 -11.00
CA ARG A 96 2.21 -7.63 -12.08
C ARG A 96 3.48 -8.32 -12.58
N GLY A 97 3.38 -8.90 -13.78
CA GLY A 97 4.43 -9.69 -14.42
C GLY A 97 5.82 -9.01 -14.45
N PRO A 98 6.87 -9.77 -14.79
CA PRO A 98 8.25 -9.35 -14.55
C PRO A 98 8.60 -8.13 -15.40
N ARG A 99 8.61 -6.93 -14.79
CA ARG A 99 9.25 -5.75 -15.40
C ARG A 99 10.73 -5.77 -15.04
N CYS A 100 11.52 -6.50 -15.82
CA CYS A 100 12.97 -6.50 -15.76
C CYS A 100 13.52 -5.10 -16.09
N PHE A 101 13.92 -4.36 -15.05
CA PHE A 101 14.80 -3.20 -15.17
C PHE A 101 15.93 -3.42 -14.17
N ASN A 102 17.17 -3.53 -14.67
CA ASN A 102 18.38 -3.85 -13.91
C ASN A 102 18.78 -2.70 -12.96
N ARG A 103 18.12 -2.58 -11.80
CA ARG A 103 18.46 -1.63 -10.71
C ARG A 103 18.83 -2.34 -9.39
N ALA A 104 19.55 -3.45 -9.48
CA ALA A 104 19.76 -4.38 -8.36
C ALA A 104 20.47 -3.78 -7.13
N GLY A 105 21.42 -2.84 -7.30
CA GLY A 105 22.30 -2.43 -6.20
C GLY A 105 21.66 -1.54 -5.11
N ARG A 106 20.94 -0.48 -5.51
CA ARG A 106 20.37 0.48 -4.54
C ARG A 106 19.11 -0.07 -3.87
N ASP A 107 18.33 -0.86 -4.61
CA ASP A 107 17.13 -1.48 -4.08
C ASP A 107 17.50 -2.51 -2.99
N ALA A 108 18.58 -3.28 -3.17
CA ALA A 108 19.06 -4.29 -2.21
C ALA A 108 19.37 -3.72 -0.80
N TYR A 109 19.95 -2.52 -0.72
CA TYR A 109 20.25 -1.87 0.56
C TYR A 109 18.99 -1.57 1.37
N TYR A 110 17.98 -0.98 0.72
CA TYR A 110 16.72 -0.68 1.41
C TYR A 110 15.94 -1.95 1.75
N TYR A 111 15.99 -2.97 0.88
CA TYR A 111 15.41 -4.28 1.18
C TYR A 111 15.92 -4.85 2.49
N ASP A 112 17.24 -4.84 2.67
CA ASP A 112 17.88 -5.37 3.87
C ASP A 112 17.47 -4.60 5.12
N GLN A 113 17.54 -3.26 5.08
CA GLN A 113 17.10 -2.42 6.20
C GLN A 113 15.66 -2.68 6.62
N PHE A 114 14.72 -2.69 5.66
CA PHE A 114 13.31 -2.92 5.99
C PHE A 114 13.06 -4.35 6.44
N LYS A 115 13.75 -5.34 5.86
CA LYS A 115 13.67 -6.72 6.33
C LYS A 115 14.16 -6.83 7.78
N THR A 116 15.35 -6.32 8.08
CA THR A 116 15.88 -6.32 9.45
C THR A 116 14.93 -5.60 10.40
N TYR A 117 14.46 -4.40 10.04
CA TYR A 117 13.55 -3.63 10.88
C TYR A 117 12.25 -4.39 11.17
N PHE A 118 11.60 -4.95 10.14
CA PHE A 118 10.33 -5.66 10.29
C PHE A 118 10.44 -6.95 11.11
N ASN A 119 11.61 -7.59 11.13
CA ASN A 119 11.86 -8.80 11.91
C ASN A 119 12.46 -8.53 13.30
N THR A 120 12.83 -7.28 13.60
CA THR A 120 13.44 -6.90 14.89
C THR A 120 12.64 -5.78 15.57
N ALA A 121 13.14 -4.55 15.58
CA ALA A 121 12.57 -3.42 16.31
C ALA A 121 11.15 -3.05 15.88
N GLY A 122 10.79 -3.36 14.63
CA GLY A 122 9.48 -3.09 14.07
C GLY A 122 8.55 -4.30 14.07
N ALA A 123 8.93 -5.44 14.67
CA ALA A 123 8.08 -6.63 14.72
C ALA A 123 6.75 -6.35 15.41
N THR A 124 5.66 -6.90 14.87
CA THR A 124 4.31 -6.69 15.39
C THR A 124 3.61 -8.01 15.63
N ASP A 125 2.91 -8.15 16.75
CA ASP A 125 2.29 -9.40 17.21
C ASP A 125 1.29 -10.02 16.22
N PHE A 126 0.65 -9.20 15.38
CA PHE A 126 -0.31 -9.68 14.39
C PHE A 126 0.33 -10.20 13.10
N GLN A 127 1.61 -9.93 12.84
CA GLN A 127 2.22 -10.26 11.56
C GLN A 127 2.31 -11.77 11.34
N ASP A 128 2.49 -12.53 12.41
CA ASP A 128 2.64 -13.98 12.35
C ASP A 128 1.32 -14.69 12.07
N ASN A 129 0.27 -14.33 12.82
CA ASN A 129 -1.07 -14.91 12.65
C ASN A 129 -1.68 -14.59 11.27
N GLU A 130 -1.40 -13.41 10.73
CA GLU A 130 -1.95 -12.96 9.45
C GLU A 130 -1.24 -13.56 8.24
N ILE A 131 0.03 -13.93 8.37
CA ILE A 131 0.78 -14.64 7.32
C ILE A 131 0.31 -16.09 7.25
N ASP A 132 0.14 -16.76 8.40
CA ASP A 132 -0.32 -18.15 8.46
C ASP A 132 -1.77 -18.28 7.93
N ALA A 133 -2.61 -17.25 8.11
CA ALA A 133 -3.95 -17.16 7.52
C ALA A 133 -3.97 -16.91 6.00
N TYR A 134 -2.82 -16.59 5.41
CA TYR A 134 -2.65 -16.23 4.00
C TYR A 134 -2.11 -17.39 3.14
N VAL A 135 -1.52 -18.41 3.79
CA VAL A 135 -0.86 -19.56 3.14
C VAL A 135 -1.80 -20.77 2.94
N HIS A 136 -3.02 -20.72 3.49
CA HIS A 136 -4.08 -21.72 3.32
C HIS A 136 -5.25 -21.21 2.47
#